data_AF-A0A8J6CCU1-F1
#
_entry.id   AF-A0A8J6CCU1-F1
#
_cell.length_a   1.000
_cell.length_b   1.000
_cell.length_c   1.000
_cell.angle_alpha   90.00
_cell.angle_beta   90.00
_cell.angle_gamma   90.00
#
_symmetry.space_group_name_H-M   'P 1'
#
loop_
_entity.id
_entity.type
_entity.pdbx_description
1 polymer ?
#
loop_
_entity_poly.entity_id
_entity_poly.type
_entity_poly.pdbx_seq_one_letter_code
_entity_poly.pdbx_strand_id
1 'polypeptide(L)'
;MIANLAQATASTLAAKAAVEATGAASSAPAIALALAALSRTPAPPVAARCVANDAQPVRPSTFEAVRQAALGRYLGRTPSACRAISLLHGRGCELHNDHVALRSFADESCGSGLAFLESLFLPFGYAARSSIDIPGLPVNARWYEPPSATSWPKVFISELRVAELPTEIARLVRERVGNYYLPAGAGPTCAREALAAGDALAIAGLMEAPPWASEFTAADEALLRSLASMDGERASALEYCAWTLTHAHRWNHLTLLVNTLGAGSPAHSLAELNALLLSEGFALNRAGGTDGYTQGSAAQRLEQSSTVADSAVHTFGCGTQRRVPTAFLELIERHDGFGAFLGANARGIFDSTSTLRRE
;
A
#
# COMPACT_ATOMS: atom_id res chain seq x y z
N MET A 1 26.16 -39.81 -1.55
CA MET A 1 26.69 -38.43 -1.76
C MET A 1 26.08 -37.74 -2.99
N ILE A 2 25.96 -38.42 -4.14
CA ILE A 2 25.43 -37.82 -5.39
C ILE A 2 23.92 -37.48 -5.32
N ALA A 3 23.11 -38.27 -4.61
CA ALA A 3 21.67 -38.01 -4.44
C ALA A 3 21.38 -36.72 -3.63
N ASN A 4 22.20 -36.40 -2.63
CA ASN A 4 22.04 -35.18 -1.82
C ASN A 4 22.42 -33.91 -2.58
N LEU A 5 23.38 -34.00 -3.52
CA LEU A 5 23.72 -32.86 -4.39
C LEU A 5 22.60 -32.56 -5.40
N ALA A 6 21.94 -33.58 -5.97
CA ALA A 6 20.83 -33.39 -6.90
C ALA A 6 19.58 -32.78 -6.23
N GLN A 7 19.33 -33.13 -4.96
CA GLN A 7 18.20 -32.60 -4.20
C GLN A 7 18.45 -31.15 -3.74
N ALA A 8 19.71 -30.83 -3.39
CA ALA A 8 20.13 -29.46 -3.10
C ALA A 8 20.10 -28.56 -4.33
N THR A 9 20.52 -29.04 -5.50
CA THR A 9 20.44 -28.26 -6.76
C THR A 9 19.01 -28.07 -7.24
N ALA A 10 18.13 -29.09 -7.12
CA ALA A 10 16.71 -28.96 -7.43
C ALA A 10 15.99 -27.96 -6.50
N SER A 11 16.29 -27.98 -5.20
CA SER A 11 15.78 -26.99 -4.23
C SER A 11 16.28 -25.57 -4.55
N THR A 12 17.52 -25.44 -5.00
CA THR A 12 18.12 -24.15 -5.36
C THR A 12 17.54 -23.62 -6.67
N LEU A 13 17.27 -24.49 -7.65
CA LEU A 13 16.59 -24.15 -8.91
C LEU A 13 15.12 -23.78 -8.70
N ALA A 14 14.41 -24.46 -7.79
CA ALA A 14 13.04 -24.10 -7.41
C ALA A 14 12.97 -22.75 -6.67
N ALA A 15 13.93 -22.48 -5.77
CA ALA A 15 14.07 -21.17 -5.13
C ALA A 15 14.43 -20.07 -6.13
N LYS A 16 15.30 -20.36 -7.11
CA LYS A 16 15.68 -19.41 -8.17
C LYS A 16 14.52 -19.13 -9.15
N ALA A 17 13.73 -20.15 -9.47
CA ALA A 17 12.50 -20.01 -10.26
C ALA A 17 11.39 -19.25 -9.50
N ALA A 18 11.27 -19.44 -8.18
CA ALA A 18 10.37 -18.65 -7.33
C ALA A 18 10.81 -17.19 -7.24
N VAL A 19 12.13 -16.93 -7.17
CA VAL A 19 12.69 -15.58 -7.24
C VAL A 19 12.49 -14.94 -8.63
N GLU A 20 12.62 -15.69 -9.72
CA GLU A 20 12.32 -15.19 -11.08
C GLU A 20 10.81 -14.96 -11.32
N ALA A 21 9.92 -15.68 -10.63
CA ALA A 21 8.47 -15.48 -10.69
C ALA A 21 8.00 -14.17 -10.01
N THR A 22 8.82 -13.55 -9.14
CA THR A 22 8.49 -12.26 -8.47
C THR A 22 8.55 -11.05 -9.40
N GLY A 23 8.83 -11.25 -10.70
CA GLY A 23 8.94 -10.18 -11.69
C GLY A 23 7.84 -10.11 -12.75
N ALA A 24 6.93 -11.09 -12.82
CA ALA A 24 5.86 -11.13 -13.82
C ALA A 24 4.56 -10.55 -13.24
N ALA A 25 3.89 -9.67 -13.98
CA ALA A 25 2.59 -9.11 -13.58
C ALA A 25 1.55 -10.23 -13.33
N SER A 26 0.62 -9.98 -12.41
CA SER A 26 -0.46 -10.92 -12.12
C SER A 26 -1.29 -11.21 -13.38
N SER A 27 -1.66 -12.47 -13.60
CA SER A 27 -2.55 -12.83 -14.71
C SER A 27 -3.97 -12.32 -14.46
N ALA A 28 -4.71 -12.02 -15.53
CA ALA A 28 -6.10 -11.55 -15.43
C ALA A 28 -7.01 -12.51 -14.60
N PRO A 29 -6.92 -13.85 -14.76
CA PRO A 29 -7.68 -14.78 -13.93
C PRO A 29 -7.32 -14.71 -12.43
N ALA A 30 -6.04 -14.55 -12.10
CA ALA A 30 -5.60 -14.43 -10.71
C ALA A 30 -6.11 -13.14 -10.07
N ILE A 31 -6.05 -12.02 -10.82
CA ILE A 31 -6.60 -10.73 -10.38
C ILE A 31 -8.11 -10.87 -10.13
N ALA A 32 -8.85 -11.47 -11.06
CA ALA A 32 -10.29 -11.65 -10.93
C ALA A 32 -10.66 -12.51 -9.69
N LEU A 33 -9.91 -13.59 -9.44
CA LEU A 33 -10.09 -14.42 -8.25
C LEU A 33 -9.83 -13.64 -6.96
N ALA A 34 -8.72 -12.89 -6.91
CA ALA A 34 -8.37 -12.08 -5.75
C ALA A 34 -9.38 -10.95 -5.49
N LEU A 35 -9.88 -10.29 -6.54
CA LEU A 35 -10.96 -9.30 -6.43
C LEU A 35 -12.24 -9.92 -5.85
N ALA A 36 -12.65 -11.08 -6.36
CA ALA A 36 -13.83 -11.79 -5.86
C ALA A 36 -13.68 -12.15 -4.38
N ALA A 37 -12.51 -12.66 -3.96
CA ALA A 37 -12.23 -13.02 -2.57
C ALA A 37 -12.31 -11.83 -1.61
N LEU A 38 -11.91 -10.63 -2.06
CA LEU A 38 -11.94 -9.39 -1.26
C LEU A 38 -13.29 -8.65 -1.30
N SER A 39 -14.22 -9.09 -2.15
CA SER A 39 -15.51 -8.43 -2.38
C SER A 39 -16.68 -9.19 -1.76
N ARG A 40 -16.40 -9.97 -0.71
CA ARG A 40 -17.38 -10.86 -0.08
C ARG A 40 -18.61 -10.10 0.41
N THR A 41 -19.77 -10.74 0.27
CA THR A 41 -21.05 -10.29 0.80
C THR A 41 -21.72 -11.45 1.57
N PRO A 42 -22.23 -11.24 2.80
CA PRO A 42 -22.23 -9.99 3.55
C PRO A 42 -20.83 -9.61 4.09
N ALA A 43 -20.66 -8.33 4.44
CA ALA A 43 -19.47 -7.84 5.12
C ALA A 43 -19.28 -8.56 6.47
N PRO A 44 -18.03 -8.73 6.96
CA PRO A 44 -17.84 -9.17 8.34
C PRO A 44 -18.51 -8.19 9.33
N PRO A 45 -18.92 -8.66 10.52
CA PRO A 45 -19.53 -7.81 11.53
C PRO A 45 -18.72 -6.54 11.81
N VAL A 46 -19.39 -5.42 12.05
CA VAL A 46 -18.76 -4.11 12.29
C VAL A 46 -17.70 -4.17 13.40
N ALA A 47 -18.02 -4.87 14.50
CA ALA A 47 -17.10 -5.07 15.61
C ALA A 47 -15.83 -5.83 15.20
N ALA A 48 -15.95 -6.87 14.37
CA ALA A 48 -14.81 -7.65 13.89
C ALA A 48 -13.87 -6.81 13.00
N ARG A 49 -14.40 -5.80 12.32
CA ARG A 49 -13.62 -4.89 11.46
C ARG A 49 -13.06 -3.67 12.21
N CYS A 50 -13.41 -3.50 13.49
CA CYS A 50 -13.06 -2.33 14.30
C CYS A 50 -13.41 -1.01 13.57
N VAL A 51 -14.66 -0.89 13.10
CA VAL A 51 -15.19 0.31 12.42
C VAL A 51 -16.30 0.94 13.27
N ALA A 52 -16.33 2.25 13.42
CA ALA A 52 -17.32 2.98 14.24
C ALA A 52 -17.98 4.19 13.55
N ASN A 53 -17.80 4.36 12.23
CA ASN A 53 -18.41 5.48 11.50
C ASN A 53 -19.86 5.15 11.10
N ASP A 54 -20.84 5.72 11.80
CA ASP A 54 -22.27 5.48 11.57
C ASP A 54 -22.89 6.28 10.41
N ALA A 55 -22.08 7.01 9.64
CA ALA A 55 -22.54 7.68 8.43
C ALA A 55 -23.14 6.68 7.43
N GLN A 56 -24.12 7.13 6.65
CA GLN A 56 -24.63 6.34 5.53
C GLN A 56 -23.70 6.44 4.33
N PRO A 57 -23.45 5.33 3.61
CA PRO A 57 -22.67 5.38 2.39
C PRO A 57 -23.40 6.19 1.32
N VAL A 58 -22.69 7.12 0.69
CA VAL A 58 -23.22 7.93 -0.40
C VAL A 58 -22.79 7.28 -1.72
N ARG A 59 -23.73 7.03 -2.64
CA ARG A 59 -23.47 6.40 -3.96
C ARG A 59 -22.61 5.11 -3.85
N PRO A 60 -23.05 4.11 -3.08
CA PRO A 60 -22.23 2.93 -2.77
C PRO A 60 -21.82 2.13 -4.02
N SER A 61 -22.66 2.06 -5.04
CA SER A 61 -22.34 1.39 -6.31
C SER A 61 -21.19 2.09 -7.06
N THR A 62 -21.16 3.43 -7.06
CA THR A 62 -20.07 4.20 -7.66
C THR A 62 -18.76 3.95 -6.93
N PHE A 63 -18.76 4.03 -5.59
CA PHE A 63 -17.52 3.78 -4.84
C PHE A 63 -17.04 2.34 -4.98
N GLU A 64 -17.94 1.36 -5.01
CA GLU A 64 -17.55 -0.03 -5.23
C GLU A 64 -16.87 -0.18 -6.59
N ALA A 65 -17.36 0.45 -7.65
CA ALA A 65 -16.69 0.46 -8.94
C ALA A 65 -15.31 1.17 -8.89
N VAL A 66 -15.17 2.28 -8.15
CA VAL A 66 -13.87 2.94 -7.91
C VAL A 66 -12.90 1.98 -7.24
N ARG A 67 -13.36 1.32 -6.17
CA ARG A 67 -12.59 0.36 -5.38
C ARG A 67 -12.14 -0.83 -6.23
N GLN A 68 -13.04 -1.43 -7.03
CA GLN A 68 -12.70 -2.53 -7.93
C GLN A 68 -11.61 -2.13 -8.94
N ALA A 69 -11.74 -0.93 -9.53
CA ALA A 69 -10.76 -0.44 -10.49
C ALA A 69 -9.39 -0.19 -9.85
N ALA A 70 -9.34 0.45 -8.68
CA ALA A 70 -8.09 0.70 -7.96
C ALA A 70 -7.43 -0.59 -7.45
N LEU A 71 -8.24 -1.50 -6.89
CA LEU A 71 -7.76 -2.79 -6.38
C LEU A 71 -7.24 -3.69 -7.51
N GLY A 72 -7.91 -3.72 -8.66
CA GLY A 72 -7.45 -4.49 -9.82
C GLY A 72 -6.08 -4.02 -10.32
N ARG A 73 -5.85 -2.70 -10.35
CA ARG A 73 -4.55 -2.11 -10.72
C ARG A 73 -3.46 -2.42 -9.69
N TYR A 74 -3.78 -2.35 -8.40
CA TYR A 74 -2.89 -2.78 -7.32
C TYR A 74 -2.49 -4.25 -7.46
N LEU A 75 -3.46 -5.15 -7.63
CA LEU A 75 -3.21 -6.59 -7.78
C LEU A 75 -2.39 -6.90 -9.04
N GLY A 76 -2.60 -6.17 -10.13
CA GLY A 76 -1.82 -6.30 -11.37
C GLY A 76 -0.33 -6.04 -11.19
N ARG A 77 0.04 -5.10 -10.31
CA ARG A 77 1.45 -4.72 -10.02
C ARG A 77 2.02 -5.35 -8.74
N THR A 78 1.24 -6.21 -8.07
CA THR A 78 1.62 -6.85 -6.79
C THR A 78 1.35 -8.36 -6.84
N PRO A 79 2.13 -9.13 -7.64
CA PRO A 79 1.96 -10.59 -7.77
C PRO A 79 1.97 -11.35 -6.44
N SER A 80 2.79 -10.95 -5.48
CA SER A 80 2.85 -11.58 -4.17
C SER A 80 1.52 -11.42 -3.41
N ALA A 81 0.90 -10.24 -3.46
CA ALA A 81 -0.42 -10.03 -2.85
C ALA A 81 -1.49 -10.91 -3.52
N CYS A 82 -1.51 -10.93 -4.86
CA CYS A 82 -2.46 -11.72 -5.63
C CYS A 82 -2.34 -13.23 -5.32
N ARG A 83 -1.10 -13.72 -5.22
CA ARG A 83 -0.78 -15.10 -4.87
C ARG A 83 -1.20 -15.44 -3.44
N ALA A 84 -0.91 -14.58 -2.47
CA ALA A 84 -1.30 -14.81 -1.07
C ALA A 84 -2.83 -14.82 -0.89
N ILE A 85 -3.53 -13.88 -1.51
CA ILE A 85 -5.00 -13.81 -1.49
C ILE A 85 -5.60 -15.09 -2.10
N SER A 86 -5.10 -15.51 -3.26
CA SER A 86 -5.57 -16.74 -3.94
C SER A 86 -5.32 -18.00 -3.10
N LEU A 87 -4.14 -18.11 -2.49
CA LEU A 87 -3.76 -19.20 -1.60
C LEU A 87 -4.71 -19.27 -0.39
N LEU A 88 -4.89 -18.16 0.31
CA LEU A 88 -5.71 -18.11 1.53
C LEU A 88 -7.18 -18.40 1.21
N HIS A 89 -7.70 -17.81 0.12
CA HIS A 89 -9.05 -18.09 -0.36
C HIS A 89 -9.23 -19.57 -0.71
N GLY A 90 -8.27 -20.18 -1.41
CA GLY A 90 -8.28 -21.61 -1.74
C GLY A 90 -8.21 -22.54 -0.51
N ARG A 91 -7.70 -22.04 0.62
CA ARG A 91 -7.72 -22.74 1.92
C ARG A 91 -8.97 -22.46 2.76
N GLY A 92 -10.00 -21.85 2.17
CA GLY A 92 -11.25 -21.57 2.85
C GLY A 92 -11.22 -20.36 3.78
N CYS A 93 -10.20 -19.50 3.68
CA CYS A 93 -10.18 -18.25 4.45
C CYS A 93 -11.22 -17.26 3.91
N GLU A 94 -11.92 -16.60 4.83
CA GLU A 94 -12.77 -15.46 4.50
C GLU A 94 -11.97 -14.16 4.58
N LEU A 95 -11.67 -13.53 3.45
CA LEU A 95 -10.75 -12.39 3.43
C LEU A 95 -11.49 -11.06 3.63
N HIS A 96 -10.91 -10.17 4.42
CA HIS A 96 -11.35 -8.78 4.54
C HIS A 96 -10.16 -7.84 4.42
N ASN A 97 -10.36 -6.75 3.65
CA ASN A 97 -9.39 -5.69 3.52
C ASN A 97 -9.58 -4.70 4.68
N ASP A 98 -8.66 -4.71 5.65
CA ASP A 98 -8.71 -3.78 6.80
C ASP A 98 -8.52 -2.33 6.34
N HIS A 99 -7.45 -2.08 5.58
CA HIS A 99 -7.12 -0.76 5.09
C HIS A 99 -6.31 -0.79 3.79
N VAL A 100 -6.26 0.37 3.13
CA VAL A 100 -5.34 0.66 2.03
C VAL A 100 -4.53 1.90 2.38
N ALA A 101 -3.29 1.99 1.90
CA ALA A 101 -2.46 3.17 2.12
C ALA A 101 -2.06 3.85 0.82
N LEU A 102 -2.02 5.18 0.87
CA LEU A 102 -1.60 6.04 -0.24
C LEU A 102 -0.51 6.99 0.24
N ARG A 103 0.38 7.36 -0.69
CA ARG A 103 1.43 8.35 -0.47
C ARG A 103 1.21 9.57 -1.36
N SER A 104 1.69 10.71 -0.89
CA SER A 104 1.68 11.97 -1.63
C SER A 104 2.83 12.88 -1.18
N PHE A 105 2.92 14.06 -1.78
CA PHE A 105 3.74 15.18 -1.31
C PHE A 105 2.85 16.22 -0.65
N ALA A 106 3.33 16.85 0.42
CA ALA A 106 2.60 17.92 1.09
C ALA A 106 2.40 19.07 0.12
N ASP A 107 1.13 19.49 -0.02
CA ASP A 107 0.71 20.46 -1.01
C ASP A 107 -0.31 21.45 -0.42
N GLU A 108 0.07 22.73 -0.38
CA GLU A 108 -0.80 23.82 0.08
C GLU A 108 -1.80 24.27 -0.99
N SER A 109 -1.57 23.88 -2.25
CA SER A 109 -2.41 24.24 -3.39
C SER A 109 -3.72 23.46 -3.46
N CYS A 110 -3.81 22.35 -2.72
CA CYS A 110 -4.90 21.37 -2.74
C CYS A 110 -5.09 20.68 -4.10
N GLY A 111 -4.13 20.81 -5.03
CA GLY A 111 -4.13 20.10 -6.31
C GLY A 111 -3.61 18.67 -6.21
N SER A 112 -2.88 18.37 -5.13
CA SER A 112 -2.30 17.09 -4.75
C SER A 112 -2.34 16.95 -3.22
N GLY A 113 -1.52 16.06 -2.65
CA GLY A 113 -1.38 15.92 -1.21
C GLY A 113 -2.58 15.27 -0.52
N LEU A 114 -2.63 15.46 0.79
CA LEU A 114 -3.66 14.91 1.67
C LEU A 114 -5.05 15.47 1.32
N ALA A 115 -5.16 16.79 1.11
CA ALA A 115 -6.42 17.45 0.82
C ALA A 115 -7.06 16.95 -0.48
N PHE A 116 -6.25 16.76 -1.54
CA PHE A 116 -6.71 16.17 -2.80
C PHE A 116 -7.25 14.75 -2.59
N LEU A 117 -6.47 13.88 -1.96
CA LEU A 117 -6.86 12.48 -1.76
C LEU A 117 -8.09 12.37 -0.86
N GLU A 118 -8.16 13.17 0.20
CA GLU A 118 -9.33 13.28 1.09
C GLU A 118 -10.61 13.62 0.31
N SER A 119 -10.52 14.52 -0.67
CA SER A 119 -11.65 14.91 -1.52
C SER A 119 -12.22 13.74 -2.35
N LEU A 120 -11.46 12.68 -2.58
CA LEU A 120 -11.90 11.49 -3.30
C LEU A 120 -12.70 10.51 -2.42
N PHE A 121 -12.54 10.57 -1.09
CA PHE A 121 -13.16 9.60 -0.16
C PHE A 121 -14.31 10.20 0.64
N LEU A 122 -14.16 11.43 1.16
CA LEU A 122 -15.20 12.04 2.00
C LEU A 122 -16.59 12.10 1.34
N PRO A 123 -16.73 12.41 0.04
CA PRO A 123 -18.05 12.45 -0.61
C PRO A 123 -18.80 11.12 -0.64
N PHE A 124 -18.14 10.00 -0.30
CA PHE A 124 -18.76 8.67 -0.21
C PHE A 124 -19.19 8.32 1.23
N GLY A 125 -18.95 9.19 2.22
CA GLY A 125 -19.32 9.00 3.62
C GLY A 125 -18.16 8.58 4.53
N TYR A 126 -16.92 8.59 4.04
CA TYR A 126 -15.75 8.40 4.90
C TYR A 126 -15.65 9.53 5.93
N ALA A 127 -15.21 9.20 7.14
CA ALA A 127 -14.96 10.16 8.20
C ALA A 127 -13.45 10.32 8.43
N ALA A 128 -12.95 11.55 8.37
CA ALA A 128 -11.58 11.86 8.77
C ALA A 128 -11.40 11.58 10.27
N ARG A 129 -10.27 10.96 10.62
CA ARG A 129 -9.91 10.65 12.00
C ARG A 129 -8.60 11.37 12.37
N SER A 130 -8.00 10.99 13.50
CA SER A 130 -6.81 11.65 14.03
C SER A 130 -5.63 11.60 13.06
N SER A 131 -4.80 12.63 13.12
CA SER A 131 -3.46 12.57 12.53
C SER A 131 -2.58 11.59 13.30
N ILE A 132 -1.59 11.01 12.62
CA ILE A 132 -0.67 10.02 13.16
C ILE A 132 0.75 10.58 13.00
N ASP A 133 1.48 10.66 14.10
CA ASP A 133 2.91 10.97 14.07
C ASP A 133 3.69 9.72 13.67
N ILE A 134 4.59 9.83 12.69
CA ILE A 134 5.43 8.73 12.23
C ILE A 134 6.88 9.04 12.62
N PRO A 135 7.41 8.42 13.70
CA PRO A 135 8.73 8.76 14.21
C PRO A 135 9.82 8.59 13.15
N GLY A 136 10.66 9.62 12.98
CA GLY A 136 11.78 9.60 12.03
C GLY A 136 11.37 9.61 10.55
N LEU A 137 10.13 9.98 10.22
CA LEU A 137 9.71 10.21 8.85
C LEU A 137 9.00 11.57 8.74
N PRO A 138 9.45 12.51 7.88
CA PRO A 138 8.89 13.84 7.81
C PRO A 138 7.59 13.85 6.99
N VAL A 139 6.54 13.19 7.50
CA VAL A 139 5.24 13.06 6.84
C VAL A 139 4.11 13.57 7.71
N ASN A 140 3.11 14.19 7.08
CA ASN A 140 1.79 14.32 7.70
C ASN A 140 1.02 13.04 7.35
N ALA A 141 0.46 12.36 8.34
CA ALA A 141 -0.36 11.18 8.11
C ALA A 141 -1.74 11.33 8.77
N ARG A 142 -2.79 10.90 8.08
CA ARG A 142 -4.16 10.83 8.58
C ARG A 142 -4.83 9.58 8.04
N TRP A 143 -5.80 9.08 8.78
CA TRP A 143 -6.63 7.97 8.35
C TRP A 143 -8.11 8.34 8.31
N TYR A 144 -8.85 7.56 7.53
CA TYR A 144 -10.26 7.78 7.23
C TYR A 144 -11.02 6.49 7.42
N GLU A 145 -12.13 6.58 8.12
CA GLU A 145 -12.95 5.43 8.48
C GLU A 145 -14.17 5.32 7.55
N PRO A 146 -14.43 4.14 6.97
CA PRO A 146 -15.54 3.94 6.03
C PRO A 146 -16.89 3.88 6.77
N PRO A 147 -18.01 4.19 6.10
CA PRO A 147 -19.36 3.91 6.62
C PRO A 147 -19.49 2.46 7.13
N SER A 148 -19.95 2.28 8.37
CA SER A 148 -20.01 0.99 9.06
C SER A 148 -20.90 -0.02 8.35
N ALA A 149 -21.92 0.44 7.62
CA ALA A 149 -22.81 -0.38 6.80
C ALA A 149 -22.13 -1.03 5.56
N THR A 150 -20.88 -0.65 5.24
CA THR A 150 -20.14 -1.16 4.07
C THR A 150 -19.05 -2.13 4.46
N SER A 151 -18.55 -2.91 3.49
CA SER A 151 -17.32 -3.73 3.61
C SER A 151 -16.05 -2.97 3.19
N TRP A 152 -16.12 -1.65 3.03
CA TRP A 152 -15.00 -0.89 2.50
C TRP A 152 -13.83 -0.85 3.50
N PRO A 153 -12.58 -0.74 3.01
CA PRO A 153 -11.41 -0.65 3.88
C PRO A 153 -11.31 0.74 4.52
N LYS A 154 -10.59 0.85 5.63
CA LYS A 154 -10.06 2.13 6.11
C LYS A 154 -9.07 2.67 5.07
N VAL A 155 -8.86 3.98 5.06
CA VAL A 155 -7.89 4.60 4.15
C VAL A 155 -6.85 5.32 4.99
N PHE A 156 -5.58 5.00 4.79
CA PHE A 156 -4.45 5.70 5.38
C PHE A 156 -3.78 6.55 4.29
N ILE A 157 -3.59 7.84 4.55
CA ILE A 157 -2.92 8.75 3.62
C ILE A 157 -1.77 9.41 4.35
N SER A 158 -0.57 9.35 3.76
CA SER A 158 0.57 10.15 4.17
C SER A 158 1.02 11.09 3.06
N GLU A 159 1.52 12.26 3.43
CA GLU A 159 2.15 13.22 2.54
C GLU A 159 3.53 13.63 3.06
N LEU A 160 4.55 13.60 2.20
CA LEU A 160 5.93 13.96 2.57
C LEU A 160 6.09 15.47 2.64
N ARG A 161 6.60 15.99 3.75
CA ARG A 161 6.94 17.41 3.92
C ARG A 161 8.22 17.73 3.16
N VAL A 162 8.05 18.13 1.90
CA VAL A 162 9.16 18.40 0.95
C VAL A 162 10.14 19.45 1.48
N ALA A 163 9.66 20.42 2.27
CA ALA A 163 10.50 21.45 2.87
C ALA A 163 11.52 20.91 3.91
N GLU A 164 11.31 19.72 4.45
CA GLU A 164 12.21 19.07 5.43
C GLU A 164 13.25 18.15 4.77
N LEU A 165 13.24 18.02 3.43
CA LEU A 165 14.25 17.27 2.68
C LEU A 165 15.50 18.14 2.41
N PRO A 166 16.66 17.52 2.08
CA PRO A 166 17.82 18.26 1.61
C PRO A 166 17.47 19.23 0.48
N THR A 167 18.09 20.41 0.47
CA THR A 167 17.71 21.52 -0.42
C THR A 167 17.67 21.13 -1.89
N GLU A 168 18.66 20.35 -2.35
CA GLU A 168 18.72 19.84 -3.73
C GLU A 168 17.54 18.91 -4.06
N ILE A 169 17.12 18.07 -3.11
CA ILE A 169 16.00 17.14 -3.29
C ILE A 169 14.67 17.89 -3.24
N ALA A 170 14.51 18.80 -2.29
CA ALA A 170 13.32 19.63 -2.19
C ALA A 170 13.12 20.46 -3.47
N ARG A 171 14.22 20.96 -4.06
CA ARG A 171 14.21 21.64 -5.36
C ARG A 171 13.80 20.70 -6.49
N LEU A 172 14.39 19.51 -6.58
CA LEU A 172 14.04 18.50 -7.60
C LEU A 172 12.54 18.17 -7.55
N VAL A 173 12.00 17.89 -6.36
CA VAL A 173 10.56 17.59 -6.21
C VAL A 173 9.71 18.77 -6.69
N ARG A 174 10.05 20.00 -6.29
CA ARG A 174 9.32 21.19 -6.76
C ARG A 174 9.41 21.39 -8.27
N GLU A 175 10.54 21.10 -8.90
CA GLU A 175 10.69 21.22 -10.36
C GLU A 175 9.88 20.17 -11.11
N ARG A 176 9.78 18.94 -10.59
CA ARG A 176 9.06 17.84 -11.24
C ARG A 176 7.55 17.89 -10.99
N VAL A 177 7.14 18.27 -9.78
CA VAL A 177 5.73 18.27 -9.36
C VAL A 177 5.08 19.64 -9.48
N GLY A 178 5.87 20.72 -9.48
CA GLY A 178 5.42 22.11 -9.31
C GLY A 178 4.33 22.58 -10.26
N ASN A 179 4.35 22.12 -11.51
CA ASN A 179 3.37 22.52 -12.53
C ASN A 179 1.98 21.91 -12.29
N TYR A 180 1.85 20.95 -11.37
CA TYR A 180 0.59 20.32 -10.99
C TYR A 180 -0.01 20.88 -9.71
N TYR A 181 0.76 21.70 -8.98
CA TYR A 181 0.22 22.51 -7.91
C TYR A 181 -0.52 23.70 -8.53
N LEU A 182 -1.85 23.58 -8.62
CA LEU A 182 -2.74 24.65 -9.05
C LEU A 182 -2.65 25.85 -8.11
N PRO A 183 -3.07 27.07 -8.49
CA PRO A 183 -3.21 28.17 -7.53
C PRO A 183 -4.07 27.74 -6.33
N ALA A 184 -3.70 28.18 -5.12
CA ALA A 184 -4.40 27.84 -3.89
C ALA A 184 -5.92 28.11 -4.03
N GLY A 185 -6.73 27.08 -3.73
CA GLY A 185 -8.19 27.17 -3.78
C GLY A 185 -8.84 26.83 -5.14
N ALA A 186 -8.06 26.56 -6.20
CA ALA A 186 -8.62 26.05 -7.45
C ALA A 186 -9.14 24.61 -7.31
N GLY A 187 -8.46 23.80 -6.48
CA GLY A 187 -8.71 22.36 -6.35
C GLY A 187 -8.61 21.61 -7.69
N PRO A 188 -8.52 20.29 -7.69
CA PRO A 188 -8.64 19.51 -8.92
C PRO A 188 -10.06 19.64 -9.50
N THR A 189 -10.26 20.51 -10.50
CA THR A 189 -11.53 20.56 -11.25
C THR A 189 -11.92 19.16 -11.73
N CYS A 190 -10.93 18.37 -12.15
CA CYS A 190 -11.11 16.98 -12.58
C CYS A 190 -11.71 16.05 -11.52
N ALA A 191 -11.30 16.16 -10.24
CA ALA A 191 -11.89 15.33 -9.19
C ALA A 191 -13.35 15.70 -8.94
N ARG A 192 -13.64 17.01 -8.89
CA ARG A 192 -15.01 17.51 -8.73
C ARG A 192 -15.91 17.10 -9.88
N GLU A 193 -15.43 17.21 -11.12
CA GLU A 193 -16.15 16.80 -12.32
C GLU A 193 -16.41 15.30 -12.34
N ALA A 194 -15.39 14.48 -12.10
CA ALA A 194 -15.52 13.02 -12.06
C ALA A 194 -16.49 12.57 -10.95
N LEU A 195 -16.39 13.18 -9.77
CA LEU A 195 -17.31 12.94 -8.66
C LEU A 195 -18.72 13.39 -9.01
N ALA A 196 -18.93 14.55 -9.62
CA ALA A 196 -20.26 15.03 -10.01
C ALA A 196 -20.90 14.12 -11.06
N ALA A 197 -20.11 13.65 -12.04
CA ALA A 197 -20.54 12.72 -13.08
C ALA A 197 -20.78 11.30 -12.56
N GLY A 198 -20.25 10.95 -11.37
CA GLY A 198 -20.26 9.57 -10.87
C GLY A 198 -19.39 8.62 -11.69
N ASP A 199 -18.37 9.15 -12.38
CA ASP A 199 -17.46 8.36 -13.22
C ASP A 199 -16.41 7.66 -12.36
N ALA A 200 -16.71 6.41 -12.02
CA ALA A 200 -15.84 5.59 -11.19
C ALA A 200 -14.44 5.35 -11.80
N LEU A 201 -14.34 5.25 -13.13
CA LEU A 201 -13.06 5.00 -13.80
C LEU A 201 -12.20 6.26 -13.82
N ALA A 202 -12.80 7.43 -14.02
CA ALA A 202 -12.11 8.71 -13.91
C ALA A 202 -11.61 8.93 -12.48
N ILE A 203 -12.46 8.73 -11.46
CA ILE A 203 -12.06 8.85 -10.04
C ILE A 203 -10.89 7.90 -9.72
N ALA A 204 -11.00 6.62 -10.11
CA ALA A 204 -9.91 5.67 -9.89
C ALA A 204 -8.64 6.05 -10.68
N GLY A 205 -8.79 6.62 -11.88
CA GLY A 205 -7.70 7.09 -12.72
C GLY A 205 -6.87 8.21 -12.09
N LEU A 206 -7.52 9.10 -11.33
CA LEU A 206 -6.85 10.18 -10.58
C LEU A 206 -5.86 9.67 -9.53
N MET A 207 -6.03 8.45 -9.02
CA MET A 207 -5.08 7.82 -8.10
C MET A 207 -3.95 7.06 -8.81
N GLU A 208 -4.04 6.83 -10.13
CA GLU A 208 -3.21 5.82 -10.80
C GLU A 208 -2.20 6.39 -11.80
N ALA A 209 -2.43 7.59 -12.31
CA ALA A 209 -1.49 8.29 -13.18
C ALA A 209 -0.79 9.40 -12.38
N PRO A 210 0.54 9.34 -12.15
CA PRO A 210 1.29 10.50 -11.67
C PRO A 210 1.12 11.61 -12.70
N PRO A 211 0.57 12.77 -12.34
CA PRO A 211 0.48 13.87 -13.28
C PRO A 211 1.87 14.23 -13.85
N TRP A 212 2.91 14.16 -13.02
CA TRP A 212 4.32 14.47 -13.31
C TRP A 212 5.14 13.32 -13.91
N ALA A 213 4.53 12.23 -14.38
CA ALA A 213 5.26 11.06 -14.86
C ALA A 213 6.23 11.36 -16.03
N SER A 214 5.90 12.34 -16.89
CA SER A 214 6.74 12.72 -18.03
C SER A 214 8.03 13.44 -17.63
N GLU A 215 8.03 14.12 -16.49
CA GLU A 215 9.16 14.95 -16.07
C GLU A 215 10.17 14.17 -15.25
N PHE A 216 9.73 13.12 -14.53
CA PHE A 216 10.60 12.34 -13.65
C PHE A 216 11.44 11.33 -14.44
N THR A 217 12.77 11.46 -14.35
CA THR A 217 13.71 10.66 -15.13
C THR A 217 14.36 9.54 -14.33
N ALA A 218 14.95 8.56 -15.03
CA ALA A 218 15.74 7.51 -14.40
C ALA A 218 17.01 8.02 -13.69
N ALA A 219 17.51 9.21 -14.06
CA ALA A 219 18.65 9.85 -13.41
C ALA A 219 18.23 10.49 -12.07
N ASP A 220 17.07 11.14 -12.04
CA ASP A 220 16.48 11.69 -10.80
C ASP A 220 16.26 10.57 -9.77
N GLU A 221 15.75 9.42 -10.23
CA GLU A 221 15.52 8.25 -9.38
C GLU A 221 16.83 7.67 -8.83
N ALA A 222 17.86 7.53 -9.68
CA ALA A 222 19.16 7.03 -9.26
C ALA A 222 19.84 7.96 -8.24
N LEU A 223 19.69 9.28 -8.40
CA LEU A 223 20.19 10.28 -7.45
C LEU A 223 19.54 10.09 -6.08
N LEU A 224 18.22 9.97 -6.02
CA LEU A 224 17.49 9.76 -4.76
C LEU A 224 17.93 8.47 -4.05
N ARG A 225 18.13 7.38 -4.80
CA ARG A 225 18.61 6.11 -4.24
C ARG A 225 20.04 6.20 -3.71
N SER A 226 20.93 6.87 -4.45
CA SER A 226 22.31 7.08 -4.04
C SER A 226 22.38 7.89 -2.75
N LEU A 227 21.58 8.95 -2.63
CA LEU A 227 21.52 9.73 -1.39
C LEU A 227 20.92 8.92 -0.24
N ALA A 228 19.90 8.10 -0.51
CA ALA A 228 19.31 7.24 0.50
C ALA A 228 20.31 6.21 1.08
N SER A 229 21.26 5.71 0.29
CA SER A 229 22.28 4.79 0.78
C SER A 229 23.41 5.46 1.57
N MET A 230 23.62 6.77 1.37
CA MET A 230 24.65 7.54 2.06
C MET A 230 24.15 8.24 3.33
N ASP A 231 22.86 8.58 3.39
CA ASP A 231 22.25 9.29 4.51
C ASP A 231 21.32 8.35 5.29
N GLY A 232 21.88 7.60 6.25
CA GLY A 232 21.11 6.65 7.06
C GLY A 232 19.98 7.30 7.87
N GLU A 233 20.08 8.58 8.22
CA GLU A 233 19.04 9.32 8.96
C GLU A 233 17.85 9.65 8.04
N ARG A 234 18.13 10.06 6.79
CA ARG A 234 17.10 10.48 5.83
C ARG A 234 16.73 9.40 4.81
N ALA A 235 17.35 8.23 4.88
CA ALA A 235 17.17 7.11 3.94
C ALA A 235 15.70 6.84 3.64
N SER A 236 14.87 6.64 4.68
CA SER A 236 13.45 6.34 4.50
C SER A 236 12.67 7.49 3.86
N ALA A 237 13.02 8.75 4.14
CA ALA A 237 12.39 9.91 3.52
C ALA A 237 12.73 10.01 2.03
N LEU A 238 13.98 9.70 1.66
CA LEU A 238 14.44 9.68 0.27
C LEU A 238 13.86 8.49 -0.51
N GLU A 239 13.74 7.31 0.12
CA GLU A 239 13.05 6.15 -0.49
C GLU A 239 11.55 6.41 -0.66
N TYR A 240 10.91 7.06 0.32
CA TYR A 240 9.53 7.53 0.19
C TYR A 240 9.41 8.49 -1.00
N CYS A 241 10.32 9.46 -1.10
CA CYS A 241 10.33 10.45 -2.17
C CYS A 241 10.47 9.79 -3.55
N ALA A 242 11.45 8.91 -3.73
CA ALA A 242 11.64 8.16 -4.97
C ALA A 242 10.41 7.33 -5.34
N TRP A 243 9.85 6.60 -4.37
CA TRP A 243 8.64 5.80 -4.60
C TRP A 243 7.45 6.66 -5.03
N THR A 244 7.25 7.81 -4.38
CA THR A 244 6.12 8.71 -4.65
C THR A 244 6.28 9.43 -6.00
N LEU A 245 7.49 9.79 -6.41
CA LEU A 245 7.72 10.32 -7.75
C LEU A 245 7.44 9.28 -8.84
N THR A 246 7.75 8.01 -8.59
CA THR A 246 7.48 6.90 -9.54
C THR A 246 6.00 6.51 -9.61
N HIS A 247 5.32 6.43 -8.46
CA HIS A 247 3.99 5.80 -8.36
C HIS A 247 2.86 6.77 -8.01
N ALA A 248 3.17 7.99 -7.59
CA ALA A 248 2.23 8.99 -7.09
C ALA A 248 1.24 8.42 -6.07
N HIS A 249 -0.05 8.58 -6.34
CA HIS A 249 -1.16 8.25 -5.46
C HIS A 249 -1.62 6.79 -5.53
N ARG A 250 -0.88 5.95 -6.27
CA ARG A 250 -1.19 4.54 -6.38
C ARG A 250 -1.25 3.93 -4.99
N TRP A 251 -2.17 2.99 -4.78
CA TRP A 251 -2.22 2.23 -3.53
C TRP A 251 -0.85 1.57 -3.29
N ASN A 252 -0.23 1.95 -2.18
CA ASN A 252 1.08 1.48 -1.77
C ASN A 252 1.00 0.05 -1.23
N HIS A 253 -0.03 -0.24 -0.45
CA HIS A 253 -0.35 -1.57 0.03
C HIS A 253 -1.84 -1.73 0.29
N LEU A 254 -2.25 -3.00 0.30
CA LEU A 254 -3.50 -3.49 0.84
C LEU A 254 -3.20 -4.30 2.08
N THR A 255 -4.11 -4.29 3.04
CA THR A 255 -3.95 -4.98 4.32
C THR A 255 -5.05 -6.01 4.55
N LEU A 256 -4.69 -7.27 4.84
CA LEU A 256 -5.62 -8.33 5.23
C LEU A 256 -5.83 -8.37 6.74
N LEU A 257 -7.10 -8.44 7.16
CA LEU A 257 -7.49 -8.51 8.57
C LEU A 257 -7.52 -9.96 9.08
N VAL A 258 -6.55 -10.34 9.91
CA VAL A 258 -6.42 -11.68 10.50
C VAL A 258 -7.67 -12.08 11.29
N ASN A 259 -8.27 -11.13 12.02
CA ASN A 259 -9.46 -11.36 12.85
C ASN A 259 -10.69 -11.91 12.07
N THR A 260 -10.67 -11.84 10.74
CA THR A 260 -11.83 -12.18 9.89
C THR A 260 -11.64 -13.39 9.01
N LEU A 261 -10.50 -14.11 9.11
CA LEU A 261 -10.16 -15.24 8.24
C LEU A 261 -11.13 -16.44 8.34
N GLY A 262 -12.00 -16.45 9.35
CA GLY A 262 -13.04 -17.46 9.52
C GLY A 262 -12.54 -18.73 10.23
N ALA A 263 -13.47 -19.53 10.73
CA ALA A 263 -13.17 -20.73 11.52
C ALA A 263 -12.50 -21.85 10.71
N GLY A 264 -12.67 -21.86 9.38
CA GLY A 264 -12.02 -22.81 8.48
C GLY A 264 -10.58 -22.42 8.10
N SER A 265 -10.07 -21.28 8.59
CA SER A 265 -8.72 -20.83 8.26
C SER A 265 -7.64 -21.73 8.87
N PRO A 266 -6.52 -21.98 8.17
CA PRO A 266 -5.35 -22.63 8.74
C PRO A 266 -4.55 -21.75 9.72
N ALA A 267 -4.93 -20.48 9.92
CA ALA A 267 -4.27 -19.54 10.83
C ALA A 267 -5.28 -18.65 11.54
N HIS A 268 -5.12 -18.48 12.85
CA HIS A 268 -6.01 -17.70 13.71
C HIS A 268 -5.30 -16.57 14.48
N SER A 269 -4.00 -16.41 14.24
CA SER A 269 -3.20 -15.28 14.72
C SER A 269 -2.25 -14.80 13.63
N LEU A 270 -1.72 -13.58 13.78
CA LEU A 270 -0.74 -13.02 12.87
C LEU A 270 0.54 -13.88 12.81
N ALA A 271 0.96 -14.42 13.96
CA ALA A 271 2.12 -15.29 14.05
C ALA A 271 1.94 -16.58 13.22
N GLU A 272 0.78 -17.23 13.33
CA GLU A 272 0.44 -18.42 12.52
C GLU A 272 0.34 -18.08 11.04
N LEU A 273 -0.25 -16.93 10.69
CA LEU A 273 -0.35 -16.49 9.31
C LEU A 273 1.02 -16.18 8.70
N ASN A 274 1.92 -15.54 9.46
CA ASN A 274 3.31 -15.32 9.07
C ASN A 274 4.01 -16.66 8.82
N ALA A 275 3.88 -17.62 9.74
CA ALA A 275 4.47 -18.95 9.58
C ALA A 275 3.95 -19.68 8.33
N LEU A 276 2.64 -19.60 8.07
CA LEU A 276 2.02 -20.14 6.86
C LEU A 276 2.62 -19.51 5.60
N LEU A 277 2.65 -18.18 5.50
CA LEU A 277 3.19 -17.50 4.33
C LEU A 277 4.69 -17.80 4.13
N LEU A 278 5.47 -17.87 5.20
CA LEU A 278 6.88 -18.28 5.11
C LEU A 278 7.03 -19.72 4.60
N SER A 279 6.20 -20.66 5.07
CA SER A 279 6.22 -22.06 4.61
C SER A 279 5.82 -22.20 3.14
N GLU A 280 5.00 -21.27 2.64
CA GLU A 280 4.61 -21.15 1.25
C GLU A 280 5.63 -20.34 0.44
N GLY A 281 6.77 -19.93 1.01
CA GLY A 281 7.85 -19.26 0.28
C GLY A 281 7.58 -17.78 -0.03
N PHE A 282 6.76 -17.10 0.75
CA PHE A 282 6.69 -15.64 0.72
C PHE A 282 7.86 -15.03 1.51
N ALA A 283 8.43 -13.93 1.00
CA ALA A 283 9.39 -13.13 1.76
C ALA A 283 8.64 -12.09 2.59
N LEU A 284 8.88 -12.07 3.91
CA LEU A 284 8.34 -11.07 4.82
C LEU A 284 9.38 -9.99 5.16
N ASN A 285 8.90 -8.78 5.41
CA ASN A 285 9.73 -7.67 5.88
C ASN A 285 10.30 -7.99 7.26
N ARG A 286 11.61 -7.76 7.44
CA ARG A 286 12.35 -8.07 8.67
C ARG A 286 12.44 -6.91 9.68
N ALA A 287 11.67 -5.84 9.49
CA ALA A 287 11.77 -4.61 10.27
C ALA A 287 10.95 -4.60 11.58
N GLY A 288 10.58 -5.76 12.16
CA GLY A 288 9.65 -5.81 13.30
C GLY A 288 9.99 -6.82 14.40
N GLY A 289 9.68 -6.47 15.65
CA GLY A 289 9.43 -7.42 16.74
C GLY A 289 10.58 -8.32 17.19
N THR A 290 10.30 -9.12 18.21
CA THR A 290 11.21 -10.16 18.71
C THR A 290 11.27 -11.38 17.79
N ASP A 291 10.23 -11.61 17.01
CA ASP A 291 10.16 -12.68 16.00
C ASP A 291 10.83 -12.30 14.66
N GLY A 292 11.25 -11.04 14.54
CA GLY A 292 11.90 -10.50 13.35
C GLY A 292 10.95 -10.08 12.23
N TYR A 293 9.62 -10.16 12.41
CA TYR A 293 8.64 -9.77 11.37
C TYR A 293 7.54 -8.85 11.89
N THR A 294 7.10 -9.03 13.14
CA THR A 294 5.86 -8.44 13.65
C THR A 294 6.12 -7.08 14.32
N GLN A 295 5.52 -6.01 13.81
CA GLN A 295 5.49 -4.72 14.50
C GLN A 295 4.31 -4.65 15.47
N GLY A 296 4.55 -4.13 16.67
CA GLY A 296 3.53 -4.00 17.70
C GLY A 296 3.42 -5.23 18.60
N SER A 297 2.31 -5.33 19.33
CA SER A 297 2.01 -6.43 20.24
C SER A 297 0.52 -6.40 20.63
N ALA A 298 0.00 -7.52 21.11
CA ALA A 298 -1.33 -7.58 21.70
C ALA A 298 -1.53 -6.53 22.83
N ALA A 299 -0.51 -6.27 23.65
CA ALA A 299 -0.57 -5.24 24.71
C ALA A 299 -0.71 -3.81 24.15
N GLN A 300 -0.15 -3.55 22.97
CA GLN A 300 -0.33 -2.30 22.22
C GLN A 300 -1.64 -2.29 21.40
N ARG A 301 -2.39 -3.39 21.44
CA ARG A 301 -3.67 -3.64 20.78
C ARG A 301 -3.62 -3.72 19.25
N LEU A 302 -2.42 -3.77 18.68
CA LEU A 302 -2.21 -3.81 17.24
C LEU A 302 -0.92 -4.55 16.89
N GLU A 303 -1.03 -5.53 16.01
CA GLU A 303 0.09 -6.28 15.44
C GLU A 303 0.02 -6.22 13.92
N GLN A 304 1.16 -5.99 13.29
CA GLN A 304 1.28 -5.83 11.85
C GLN A 304 2.50 -6.59 11.33
N SER A 305 2.40 -7.12 10.12
CA SER A 305 3.53 -7.63 9.35
C SER A 305 3.29 -7.34 7.87
N SER A 306 4.31 -7.53 7.04
CA SER A 306 4.15 -7.32 5.60
C SER A 306 5.04 -8.25 4.79
N THR A 307 4.64 -8.50 3.54
CA THR A 307 5.56 -9.04 2.55
C THR A 307 6.60 -7.99 2.17
N VAL A 308 7.74 -8.43 1.65
CA VAL A 308 8.62 -7.53 0.90
C VAL A 308 7.87 -7.02 -0.34
N ALA A 309 8.08 -5.76 -0.72
CA ALA A 309 7.45 -5.22 -1.93
C ALA A 309 7.94 -5.93 -3.19
N ASP A 310 6.98 -6.27 -4.06
CA ASP A 310 7.25 -6.71 -5.41
C ASP A 310 7.97 -5.60 -6.19
N SER A 311 8.53 -5.95 -7.35
CA SER A 311 9.18 -4.99 -8.23
C SER A 311 8.76 -5.19 -9.69
N ALA A 312 8.55 -4.09 -10.40
CA ALA A 312 8.18 -4.11 -11.81
C ALA A 312 9.11 -3.24 -12.65
N VAL A 313 9.15 -3.49 -13.96
CA VAL A 313 9.81 -2.59 -14.91
C VAL A 313 8.96 -1.33 -15.06
N HIS A 314 9.57 -0.18 -14.82
CA HIS A 314 8.98 1.15 -15.01
C HIS A 314 9.72 1.91 -16.12
N THR A 315 8.96 2.50 -17.04
CA THR A 315 9.48 3.40 -18.07
C THR A 315 9.37 4.83 -17.56
N PHE A 316 10.51 5.49 -17.34
CA PHE A 316 10.59 6.88 -16.88
C PHE A 316 10.29 7.86 -18.02
N GLY A 317 10.08 9.14 -17.69
CA GLY A 317 9.79 10.20 -18.65
C GLY A 317 10.83 10.35 -19.77
N CYS A 318 12.10 10.00 -19.47
CA CYS A 318 13.19 9.96 -20.45
C CYS A 318 13.23 8.69 -21.33
N GLY A 319 12.21 7.83 -21.27
CA GLY A 319 12.11 6.56 -22.00
C GLY A 319 12.98 5.42 -21.45
N THR A 320 13.87 5.69 -20.51
CA THR A 320 14.70 4.66 -19.86
C THR A 320 13.84 3.74 -19.00
N GLN A 321 14.12 2.45 -19.03
CA GLN A 321 13.45 1.45 -18.20
C GLN A 321 14.33 1.02 -17.03
N ARG A 322 13.77 0.94 -15.81
CA ARG A 322 14.42 0.29 -14.66
C ARG A 322 13.43 -0.54 -13.87
N ARG A 323 13.95 -1.55 -13.17
CA ARG A 323 13.17 -2.30 -12.17
C ARG A 323 13.09 -1.48 -10.88
N VAL A 324 11.88 -1.20 -10.42
CA VAL A 324 11.60 -0.41 -9.21
C VAL A 324 10.64 -1.17 -8.29
N PRO A 325 10.74 -0.99 -6.95
CA PRO A 325 9.75 -1.55 -6.03
C PRO A 325 8.38 -0.95 -6.32
N THR A 326 7.33 -1.79 -6.33
CA THR A 326 5.95 -1.38 -6.56
C THR A 326 5.18 -1.31 -5.25
N ALA A 327 4.69 -2.43 -4.75
CA ALA A 327 3.76 -2.48 -3.64
C ALA A 327 3.90 -3.81 -2.91
N PHE A 328 3.30 -3.91 -1.72
CA PHE A 328 3.36 -5.10 -0.87
C PHE A 328 1.99 -5.43 -0.30
N LEU A 329 1.86 -6.63 0.26
CA LEU A 329 0.72 -7.04 1.07
C LEU A 329 1.06 -6.85 2.54
N GLU A 330 0.19 -6.17 3.28
CA GLU A 330 0.26 -6.10 4.73
C GLU A 330 -0.75 -7.07 5.37
N LEU A 331 -0.43 -7.55 6.57
CA LEU A 331 -1.27 -8.35 7.43
C LEU A 331 -1.45 -7.62 8.76
N ILE A 332 -2.66 -7.61 9.30
CA ILE A 332 -2.96 -6.90 10.55
C ILE A 332 -3.87 -7.71 11.45
N GLU A 333 -3.55 -7.68 12.73
CA GLU A 333 -4.39 -8.20 13.81
C GLU A 333 -4.69 -7.08 14.79
N ARG A 334 -5.98 -6.84 15.03
CA ARG A 334 -6.49 -5.82 15.94
C ARG A 334 -7.01 -6.49 17.21
N HIS A 335 -6.64 -5.95 18.36
CA HIS A 335 -7.08 -6.48 19.66
C HIS A 335 -7.98 -5.49 20.38
N ASP A 336 -8.87 -6.01 21.21
CA ASP A 336 -9.78 -5.24 22.07
C ASP A 336 -10.55 -4.12 21.34
N GLY A 337 -10.94 -4.35 20.07
CA GLY A 337 -11.68 -3.38 19.27
C GLY A 337 -10.89 -2.14 18.84
N PHE A 338 -9.55 -2.19 18.85
CA PHE A 338 -8.72 -1.05 18.43
C PHE A 338 -8.81 -0.77 16.92
N GLY A 339 -9.55 0.28 16.55
CA GLY A 339 -9.77 0.67 15.15
C GLY A 339 -8.75 1.64 14.53
N ALA A 340 -7.86 2.24 15.34
CA ALA A 340 -6.91 3.24 14.89
C ALA A 340 -5.57 2.62 14.42
N PHE A 341 -4.55 3.45 14.24
CA PHE A 341 -3.20 3.05 13.80
C PHE A 341 -2.16 3.48 14.84
N LEU A 342 -1.02 2.78 14.87
CA LEU A 342 0.12 3.13 15.71
C LEU A 342 1.27 3.63 14.84
N GLY A 343 1.74 4.85 15.09
CA GLY A 343 2.83 5.47 14.33
C GLY A 343 4.15 4.69 14.35
N ALA A 344 4.48 4.12 15.51
CA ALA A 344 5.66 3.28 15.67
C ALA A 344 5.60 2.00 14.82
N ASN A 345 4.42 1.37 14.69
CA ASN A 345 4.26 0.20 13.82
C ASN A 345 4.37 0.60 12.35
N ALA A 346 3.69 1.69 11.98
CA ALA A 346 3.71 2.21 10.61
C ALA A 346 5.14 2.50 10.13
N ARG A 347 6.01 3.00 11.02
CA ARG A 347 7.43 3.21 10.71
C ARG A 347 8.14 1.96 10.18
N GLY A 348 7.95 0.80 10.83
CA GLY A 348 8.55 -0.46 10.36
C GLY A 348 7.95 -0.96 9.04
N ILE A 349 6.66 -0.67 8.80
CA ILE A 349 5.97 -1.03 7.56
C ILE A 349 6.48 -0.19 6.36
N PHE A 350 6.87 1.07 6.55
CA PHE A 350 7.45 1.89 5.47
C PHE A 350 8.71 1.26 4.84
N ASP A 351 9.46 0.48 5.61
CA ASP A 351 10.66 -0.22 5.15
C ASP A 351 10.35 -1.37 4.16
N SER A 352 9.08 -1.78 3.99
CA SER A 352 8.70 -2.85 3.05
C SER A 352 9.00 -2.50 1.59
N THR A 353 9.02 -1.20 1.26
CA THR A 353 9.44 -0.68 -0.05
C THR A 353 10.92 -0.36 -0.15
N SER A 354 11.67 -0.53 0.94
CA SER A 354 13.10 -0.22 0.97
C SER A 354 13.87 -1.12 0.00
N THR A 355 14.85 -0.51 -0.65
CA THR A 355 15.85 -1.20 -1.47
C THR A 355 17.16 -1.39 -0.72
N LEU A 356 17.36 -0.72 0.42
CA LEU A 356 18.61 -0.73 1.18
C LEU A 356 18.78 -1.94 2.09
N ARG A 357 17.68 -2.61 2.47
CA ARG A 357 17.70 -3.77 3.40
C ARG A 357 17.44 -5.12 2.73
N ARG A 358 17.69 -5.21 1.42
CA ARG A 358 17.41 -6.43 0.61
C ARG A 358 18.60 -7.39 0.50
N GLU A 359 19.72 -7.11 1.17
CA GLU A 359 20.93 -7.96 1.19
C GLU A 359 21.03 -8.82 2.45
#